data_AF-A0A7C5Y5Z8-F1
#
_entry.id   AF-A0A7C5Y5Z8-F1
#
_cell.length_a   1.000
_cell.length_b   1.000
_cell.length_c   1.000
_cell.angle_alpha   90.00
_cell.angle_beta   90.00
_cell.angle_gamma   90.00
#
_symmetry.space_group_name_H-M   'P 1'
#
loop_
_entity.id
_entity.type
_entity.pdbx_description
1 polymer ?
#
loop_
_entity_poly.entity_id
_entity_poly.type
_entity_poly.pdbx_seq_one_letter_code
_entity_poly.pdbx_strand_id
1 'polypeptide(L)' 'MGKLVITIPDELEQEFRDAVYRRYGMKRGNLTRAVIEALEQWISTVREEIEHQKDSKLNVGRG' A
#
# COMPACT_ATOMS: atom_id res chain seq x y z
N MET A 1 -8.15 -16.98 -6.18
CA MET A 1 -7.95 -15.60 -5.70
C MET A 1 -7.90 -15.62 -4.19
N GLY A 2 -6.90 -15.00 -3.57
CA GLY A 2 -6.87 -14.83 -2.11
C GLY A 2 -8.01 -13.91 -1.65
N LYS A 3 -8.51 -14.11 -0.42
CA LYS A 3 -9.52 -13.25 0.21
C LYS A 3 -8.91 -12.61 1.45
N LEU A 4 -8.99 -11.28 1.53
CA LEU A 4 -8.58 -10.50 2.69
C LEU A 4 -9.84 -9.91 3.35
N VAL A 5 -10.01 -10.16 4.64
CA VAL A 5 -11.09 -9.57 5.46
C VAL A 5 -10.41 -8.82 6.60
N ILE A 6 -10.58 -7.51 6.62
CA ILE A 6 -10.02 -6.61 7.63
C ILE A 6 -11.09 -5.64 8.09
N THR A 7 -10.92 -5.13 9.30
CA THR A 7 -11.72 -4.02 9.84
C THR A 7 -10.79 -2.84 10.01
N ILE A 8 -11.18 -1.69 9.49
CA ILE A 8 -10.46 -0.42 9.59
C ILE A 8 -11.40 0.64 10.18
N PRO A 9 -10.88 1.74 10.74
CA PRO A 9 -11.71 2.84 11.20
C PRO A 9 -12.60 3.39 10.08
N ASP A 10 -13.84 3.73 10.42
CA ASP A 10 -14.85 4.19 9.46
C ASP A 10 -14.41 5.46 8.71
N GLU A 11 -13.78 6.40 9.42
CA GLU A 11 -13.28 7.65 8.83
C GLU A 11 -12.24 7.38 7.72
N LEU A 12 -11.31 6.46 7.98
CA LEU A 12 -10.28 6.08 7.01
C LEU A 12 -10.90 5.38 5.78
N GLU A 13 -11.90 4.53 6.03
CA GLU A 13 -12.63 3.83 4.98
C GLU A 13 -13.37 4.80 4.05
N GLN A 14 -14.02 5.81 4.64
CA GLN A 14 -14.75 6.84 3.93
C GLN A 14 -13.81 7.73 3.10
N GLU A 15 -12.71 8.19 3.69
CA GLU A 15 -11.69 8.96 2.97
C GLU A 15 -11.11 8.19 1.78
N PHE A 16 -10.83 6.89 1.98
CA PHE A 16 -10.35 6.03 0.91
C PHE A 16 -11.37 5.91 -0.23
N ARG A 17 -12.66 5.68 0.08
CA ARG A 17 -13.71 5.63 -0.93
C ARG A 17 -13.82 6.93 -1.72
N ASP A 18 -13.78 8.07 -1.05
CA ASP A 18 -13.85 9.38 -1.68
C ASP A 18 -12.67 9.62 -2.62
N ALA A 19 -11.45 9.26 -2.23
CA ALA A 19 -10.28 9.33 -3.08
C ALA A 19 -10.42 8.44 -4.34
N VAL A 20 -10.92 7.21 -4.16
CA VAL A 20 -11.19 6.27 -5.27
C VAL A 20 -12.25 6.84 -6.22
N TYR A 21 -13.31 7.43 -5.68
CA TYR A 21 -14.36 8.05 -6.49
C TYR A 21 -13.86 9.25 -7.27
N ARG A 22 -13.05 10.12 -6.67
CA ARG A 22 -12.45 11.27 -7.36
C ARG A 22 -11.49 10.83 -8.47
N ARG A 23 -10.74 9.74 -8.26
CA ARG A 23 -9.73 9.26 -9.21
C ARG A 23 -10.31 8.44 -10.36
N TYR A 24 -11.23 7.52 -10.06
CA TYR A 24 -11.69 6.50 -11.00
C TYR A 24 -13.20 6.57 -11.32
N GLY A 25 -13.95 7.42 -10.62
CA GLY A 25 -15.41 7.50 -10.71
C GLY A 25 -16.15 6.36 -10.00
N MET A 26 -17.48 6.41 -10.07
CA MET A 26 -18.37 5.42 -9.44
C MET A 26 -18.61 4.23 -10.36
N LYS A 27 -17.65 3.30 -10.41
CA LYS A 27 -17.78 2.03 -11.17
C LYS A 27 -17.48 0.82 -10.29
N ARG A 28 -18.29 -0.23 -10.47
CA ARG A 28 -18.08 -1.53 -9.81
C ARG A 28 -16.67 -2.04 -10.13
N GLY A 29 -15.91 -2.36 -9.07
CA GLY A 29 -14.54 -2.86 -9.17
C GLY A 29 -13.44 -1.82 -8.91
N ASN A 30 -13.75 -0.51 -8.94
CA ASN A 30 -12.73 0.52 -8.70
C ASN A 30 -12.15 0.47 -7.28
N LEU A 31 -12.95 0.11 -6.28
CA LEU A 31 -12.45 -0.08 -4.91
C LEU A 31 -11.47 -1.25 -4.82
N THR A 32 -11.82 -2.40 -5.42
CA THR A 32 -10.93 -3.56 -5.47
C THR A 32 -9.62 -3.22 -6.17
N ARG A 33 -9.70 -2.51 -7.31
CA ARG A 33 -8.52 -2.03 -8.05
C ARG A 33 -7.65 -1.14 -7.16
N ALA A 34 -8.24 -0.16 -6.49
CA ALA A 34 -7.50 0.75 -5.63
C ALA A 34 -6.84 0.06 -4.44
N VAL A 35 -7.50 -0.93 -3.82
CA VAL A 35 -6.89 -1.74 -2.75
C VAL A 35 -5.70 -2.53 -3.28
N ILE A 36 -5.80 -3.12 -4.47
CA ILE A 36 -4.68 -3.84 -5.09
C ILE A 36 -3.50 -2.88 -5.34
N GLU A 37 -3.76 -1.72 -5.93
CA GLU A 37 -2.73 -0.70 -6.18
C GLU A 37 -2.06 -0.23 -4.88
N ALA A 38 -2.83 -0.02 -3.81
CA ALA A 38 -2.29 0.37 -2.50
C ALA A 38 -1.40 -0.71 -1.89
N LEU A 39 -1.80 -1.99 -2.00
CA LEU A 39 -1.00 -3.12 -1.51
C LEU A 39 0.31 -3.26 -2.30
N GLU A 40 0.26 -3.13 -3.62
CA GLU A 40 1.47 -3.17 -4.48
C GLU A 40 2.45 -2.05 -4.13
N GLN A 41 1.96 -0.82 -3.95
CA GLN A 41 2.78 0.32 -3.55
C GLN A 41 3.42 0.09 -2.18
N TRP A 42 2.64 -0.34 -1.19
CA TRP A 42 3.15 -0.62 0.15
C TRP A 42 4.26 -1.69 0.13
N ILE A 43 4.07 -2.77 -0.64
CA ILE A 43 5.09 -3.82 -0.78
C ILE A 43 6.37 -3.28 -1.42
N SER A 44 6.26 -2.41 -2.43
CA SER A 44 7.44 -1.78 -3.06
C SER A 44 8.21 -0.94 -2.05
N THR A 45 7.51 -0.04 -1.33
CA THR A 45 8.11 0.82 -0.32
C THR A 45 8.84 0.01 0.76
N VAL A 46 8.20 -1.05 1.28
CA VAL A 46 8.82 -1.92 2.29
C VAL A 46 10.07 -2.64 1.75
N ARG A 47 10.06 -3.09 0.49
CA ARG A 47 11.23 -3.74 -0.11
C ARG A 47 12.40 -2.78 -0.22
N GLU A 48 12.14 -1.57 -0.72
CA GLU A 48 13.15 -0.53 -0.83
C GLU A 48 13.74 -0.19 0.54
N GLU A 49 12.91 0.00 1.57
CA GLU A 49 13.37 0.26 2.94
C GLU A 49 14.28 -0.85 3.48
N ILE A 50 13.92 -2.13 3.24
CA ILE A 50 14.71 -3.28 3.67
C ILE A 50 16.07 -3.33 2.95
N GLU A 51 16.10 -3.02 1.64
CA GLU A 51 17.33 -3.00 0.85
C GLU A 51 18.28 -1.88 1.30
N HIS A 52 17.77 -0.66 1.47
CA HIS A 52 18.56 0.48 1.95
C HIS A 52 19.14 0.25 3.36
N GLN A 53 18.42 -0.45 4.24
CA GLN A 53 18.93 -0.83 5.55
C GLN A 53 20.06 -1.86 5.49
N LYS A 54 20.05 -2.77 4.51
CA LYS A 54 21.14 -3.75 4.32
C LYS A 54 22.41 -3.08 3.85
N ASP A 55 22.30 -2.15 2.90
CA ASP A 55 23.45 -1.39 2.38
C ASP A 55 24.09 -0.52 3.47
N SER A 56 23.26 0.11 4.30
CA SER A 56 23.72 0.91 5.44
C SER A 56 24.48 0.07 6.48
N LYS A 57 24.02 -1.16 6.74
CA LYS A 57 24.67 -2.07 7.71
C LYS A 57 25.97 -2.69 7.18
N LEU A 58 26.09 -2.89 5.86
CA LEU A 58 27.31 -3.41 5.22
C LEU A 58 28.47 -2.41 5.20
N ASN A 59 28.18 -1.11 5.26
CA ASN A 59 29.19 -0.05 5.22
C ASN A 59 29.83 0.29 6.58
N VAL A 60 29.25 -0.17 7.69
CA VAL A 60 29.77 0.12 9.05
C VAL A 60 30.85 -0.88 9.51
N GLY A 61 31.04 -1.99 8.79
CA GLY A 61 31.98 -3.07 9.16
C GLY A 61 33.36 -3.04 8.50
N ARG A 62 33.73 -1.95 7.80
CA ARG A 62 35.01 -1.82 7.06
C ARG A 62 35.94 -0.71 7.55
N GLY A 63 35.69 -0.16 8.74
CA GLY A 63 36.52 0.87 9.39
C GLY A 63 37.40 0.30 10.49
#